data_AF-A0A811LUW8-F1
#
_entry.id   AF-A0A811LUW8-F1
#
_cell.length_a   1.000
_cell.length_b   1.000
_cell.length_c   1.000
_cell.angle_alpha   90.00
_cell.angle_beta   90.00
_cell.angle_gamma   90.00
#
_symmetry.space_group_name_H-M   'P 1'
#
loop_
_entity.id
_entity.type
_entity.pdbx_description
1 polymer ?
#
loop_
_entity_poly.entity_id
_entity_poly.type
_entity_poly.pdbx_seq_one_letter_code
_entity_poly.pdbx_strand_id
1 'polypeptide(L)'
;MVNVVDNKALDKMAEGVGKMDATFKDTNSMIAQIMRMASSPFMDVNSSTSTIQNLIEDLCPLPRLHFISTACFPCNLPGRPIIAPKTTATDTLRRVLQPKSLMISTTDELIGKIVAGIVVFEGSRDDIDVIRIGKDAALKYQNLFMAIFPVKEQQIVCLRQKVDR
;
A
#
# COMPACT_ATOMS: atom_id res chain seq x y z
N MET A 1 -1.19 5.15 -16.21
CA MET A 1 -0.87 4.70 -14.84
C MET A 1 -0.48 3.23 -14.90
N VAL A 2 0.67 2.85 -14.35
CA VAL A 2 1.23 1.50 -14.39
C VAL A 2 1.77 1.16 -13.00
N ASN A 3 1.26 0.08 -12.40
CA ASN A 3 1.81 -0.44 -11.15
C ASN A 3 3.04 -1.29 -11.46
N VAL A 4 4.17 -0.93 -10.86
CA VAL A 4 5.44 -1.64 -11.01
C VAL A 4 5.58 -2.63 -9.86
N VAL A 5 5.80 -3.90 -10.21
CA VAL A 5 6.03 -5.00 -9.27
C VAL A 5 7.24 -5.78 -9.75
N ASP A 6 8.24 -5.93 -8.88
CA ASP A 6 9.50 -6.59 -9.15
C ASP A 6 9.57 -7.95 -8.43
N ASN A 7 9.88 -9.00 -9.20
CA ASN A 7 10.03 -10.36 -8.68
C ASN A 7 11.15 -10.44 -7.63
N LYS A 8 12.27 -9.73 -7.82
CA LYS A 8 13.37 -9.75 -6.86
C LYS A 8 12.97 -9.16 -5.51
N ALA A 9 12.11 -8.14 -5.51
CA ALA A 9 11.57 -7.56 -4.29
C ALA A 9 10.56 -8.49 -3.61
N LEU A 10 9.74 -9.20 -4.40
CA LEU A 10 8.81 -10.22 -3.91
C LEU A 10 9.54 -11.38 -3.22
N ASP A 11 10.64 -11.87 -3.80
CA ASP A 11 11.45 -12.92 -3.19
C ASP A 11 12.03 -12.46 -1.84
N LYS A 12 12.58 -11.24 -1.77
CA LYS A 12 13.06 -10.64 -0.51
C LYS A 12 11.95 -10.46 0.53
N MET A 13 10.73 -10.12 0.12
CA MET A 13 9.59 -10.04 1.03
C MET A 13 9.20 -11.43 1.54
N ALA A 14 9.21 -12.45 0.69
CA ALA A 14 8.95 -13.84 1.08
C ALA A 14 9.98 -14.34 2.10
N GLU A 15 11.27 -14.05 1.88
CA GLU A 15 12.35 -14.30 2.85
C GLU A 15 12.08 -13.58 4.17
N GLY A 16 11.65 -12.32 4.11
CA GLY A 16 11.31 -11.50 5.27
C GLY A 16 10.13 -12.04 6.09
N VAL A 17 9.20 -12.74 5.45
CA VAL A 17 8.11 -13.48 6.11
C VAL A 17 8.59 -14.84 6.61
N GLY A 18 9.79 -15.28 6.24
CA GLY A 18 10.45 -16.50 6.70
C GLY A 18 10.28 -17.69 5.74
N LYS A 19 10.14 -17.44 4.44
CA LYS A 19 10.15 -18.46 3.38
C LYS A 19 11.36 -18.21 2.47
N MET A 20 12.42 -19.00 2.65
CA MET A 20 13.69 -18.80 1.92
C MET A 20 13.59 -19.15 0.43
N ASP A 21 12.82 -20.18 0.07
CA ASP A 21 12.58 -20.57 -1.33
C ASP A 21 11.11 -20.33 -1.70
N ALA A 22 10.80 -19.10 -2.08
CA ALA A 22 9.47 -18.73 -2.54
C ALA A 22 9.16 -19.44 -3.87
N THR A 23 8.07 -20.20 -3.92
CA THR A 23 7.61 -20.81 -5.17
C THR A 23 6.81 -19.77 -5.96
N PHE A 24 6.72 -19.90 -7.29
CA PHE A 24 5.84 -19.06 -8.11
C PHE A 24 4.39 -18.96 -7.59
N LYS A 25 3.88 -20.02 -6.94
CA LYS A 25 2.56 -20.01 -6.31
C LYS A 25 2.48 -19.00 -5.15
N ASP A 26 3.55 -18.86 -4.38
CA ASP A 26 3.64 -17.90 -3.26
C ASP A 26 3.69 -16.47 -3.80
N THR A 27 4.58 -16.24 -4.76
CA THR A 27 4.74 -14.95 -5.45
C THR A 27 3.42 -14.50 -6.09
N ASN A 28 2.72 -15.41 -6.79
CA ASN A 28 1.42 -15.13 -7.39
C ASN A 28 0.33 -14.87 -6.36
N SER A 29 0.38 -15.52 -5.19
CA SER A 29 -0.55 -15.24 -4.09
C SER A 29 -0.36 -13.82 -3.55
N MET A 30 0.90 -13.37 -3.40
CA MET A 30 1.20 -11.98 -3.01
C MET A 30 0.68 -11.00 -4.07
N ILE A 31 0.96 -11.26 -5.36
CA ILE A 31 0.49 -10.44 -6.47
C ILE A 31 -1.04 -10.36 -6.50
N ALA A 32 -1.73 -11.49 -6.32
CA ALA A 32 -3.19 -11.52 -6.29
C ALA A 32 -3.77 -10.71 -5.12
N GLN A 33 -3.13 -10.74 -3.94
CA GLN A 33 -3.52 -9.91 -2.80
C GLN A 33 -3.43 -8.41 -3.13
N ILE A 34 -2.34 -8.00 -3.76
CA ILE A 34 -2.14 -6.59 -4.17
C ILE A 34 -3.15 -6.18 -5.21
N MET A 35 -3.34 -6.99 -6.26
CA MET A 35 -4.30 -6.70 -7.32
C MET A 35 -5.70 -6.54 -6.74
N ARG A 36 -6.07 -7.41 -5.79
CA ARG A 36 -7.31 -7.27 -5.04
C ARG A 36 -7.37 -5.94 -4.29
N MET A 37 -6.38 -5.61 -3.46
CA MET A 37 -6.37 -4.36 -2.70
C MET A 37 -6.39 -3.11 -3.60
N ALA A 38 -5.68 -3.12 -4.72
CA ALA A 38 -5.64 -2.03 -5.69
C ALA A 38 -6.97 -1.85 -6.43
N SER A 39 -7.71 -2.94 -6.65
CA SER A 39 -9.07 -2.89 -7.23
C SER A 39 -10.17 -2.51 -6.23
N SER A 40 -9.89 -2.67 -4.94
CA SER A 40 -10.88 -2.50 -3.87
C SER A 40 -11.55 -1.12 -3.85
N PRO A 41 -10.83 0.01 -4.04
CA PRO A 41 -11.45 1.33 -4.12
C PRO A 41 -12.56 1.45 -5.16
N PHE A 42 -12.44 0.76 -6.30
CA PHE A 42 -13.42 0.81 -7.39
C PHE A 42 -14.66 -0.03 -7.11
N MET A 43 -14.55 -1.01 -6.22
CA MET A 43 -15.65 -1.90 -5.85
C MET A 43 -16.45 -1.37 -4.66
N ASP A 44 -15.88 -0.44 -3.88
CA ASP A 44 -16.52 0.18 -2.72
C ASP A 44 -17.19 1.50 -3.13
N VAL A 45 -18.52 1.54 -3.01
CA VAL A 45 -19.35 2.68 -3.36
C VAL A 45 -19.08 3.89 -2.45
N ASN A 46 -18.53 3.67 -1.26
CA ASN A 46 -18.25 4.73 -0.28
C ASN A 46 -16.82 5.28 -0.38
N SER A 47 -16.04 4.85 -1.38
CA SER A 47 -14.68 5.36 -1.57
C SER A 47 -14.71 6.78 -2.15
N SER A 48 -13.79 7.64 -1.69
CA SER A 48 -13.62 9.01 -2.19
C SER A 48 -13.05 9.06 -3.62
N THR A 49 -12.46 7.96 -4.08
CA THR A 49 -11.77 7.78 -5.37
C THR A 49 -12.36 6.58 -6.11
N SER A 50 -13.68 6.60 -6.26
CA SER A 50 -14.45 5.52 -6.89
C SER A 50 -14.22 5.37 -8.39
N THR A 51 -13.63 6.38 -9.04
CA THR A 51 -13.37 6.39 -10.48
C THR A 51 -11.88 6.35 -10.79
N ILE A 52 -11.49 5.60 -11.83
CA ILE A 52 -10.11 5.49 -12.30
C ILE A 52 -9.53 6.87 -12.65
N GLN A 53 -10.34 7.77 -13.19
CA GLN A 53 -9.94 9.15 -13.49
C GLN A 53 -9.47 9.89 -12.22
N ASN A 54 -10.25 9.83 -11.13
CA ASN A 54 -9.85 10.44 -9.85
C ASN A 54 -8.54 9.85 -9.34
N LEU A 55 -8.36 8.53 -9.47
CA LEU A 55 -7.11 7.87 -9.08
C LEU A 55 -5.90 8.37 -9.88
N ILE A 56 -6.07 8.59 -11.19
CA ILE A 56 -5.01 9.12 -12.05
C ILE A 56 -4.70 10.57 -11.69
N GLU A 57 -5.72 11.39 -11.45
CA GLU A 57 -5.57 12.80 -11.05
C GLU A 57 -4.84 12.93 -9.70
N ASP A 58 -5.06 11.99 -8.78
CA ASP A 58 -4.47 12.00 -7.45
C ASP A 58 -3.03 11.45 -7.43
N LEU A 59 -2.69 10.45 -8.26
CA LEU A 59 -1.37 9.80 -8.26
C LEU A 59 -0.41 10.28 -9.34
N CYS A 60 -0.91 10.77 -10.47
CA CYS A 60 -0.11 11.08 -11.66
C CYS A 60 -0.22 12.57 -12.01
N PRO A 61 0.49 13.47 -11.29
CA PRO A 61 0.41 14.91 -11.54
C PRO A 61 1.00 15.31 -12.90
N LEU A 62 1.82 14.45 -13.51
CA LEU A 62 2.41 14.64 -14.83
C LEU A 62 2.18 13.39 -15.69
N PRO A 63 1.86 13.51 -16.99
CA PRO A 63 1.60 12.36 -17.87
C PRO A 63 2.78 11.36 -17.96
N ARG A 64 4.01 11.85 -17.80
CA ARG A 64 5.23 11.02 -17.81
C ARG A 64 5.52 10.35 -16.46
N LEU A 65 4.95 10.86 -15.36
CA LEU A 65 5.11 10.31 -14.01
C LEU A 65 3.92 9.42 -13.67
N HIS A 66 3.84 8.26 -14.33
CA HIS A 66 2.71 7.34 -14.20
C HIS A 66 3.11 5.95 -13.70
N PHE A 67 4.36 5.76 -13.29
CA PHE A 67 4.84 4.54 -12.66
C PHE A 67 4.67 4.63 -11.15
N ILE A 68 3.91 3.69 -10.59
CA ILE A 68 3.62 3.66 -9.16
C ILE A 68 4.30 2.46 -8.54
N SER A 69 5.09 2.71 -7.50
CA SER A 69 5.61 1.65 -6.64
C SER A 69 4.51 1.17 -5.70
N THR A 70 4.37 -0.15 -5.58
CA THR A 70 3.39 -0.75 -4.67
C THR A 70 4.05 -1.21 -3.39
N ALA A 71 3.34 -1.12 -2.27
CA ALA A 71 3.70 -1.72 -1.00
C ALA A 71 2.46 -2.35 -0.36
N CYS A 72 2.64 -3.45 0.37
CA CYS A 72 1.55 -4.14 1.04
C CYS A 72 1.98 -4.63 2.43
N PHE A 73 1.14 -4.38 3.42
CA PHE A 73 1.26 -4.96 4.75
C PHE A 73 -0.14 -5.22 5.34
N PRO A 74 -0.40 -6.39 5.94
CA PRO A 74 0.44 -7.59 5.94
C PRO A 74 0.41 -8.31 4.58
N CYS A 75 1.56 -8.82 4.15
CA CYS A 75 1.65 -9.67 2.97
C CYS A 75 1.44 -11.13 3.38
N ASN A 76 0.38 -11.76 2.85
CA ASN A 76 -0.06 -13.08 3.26
C ASN A 76 0.48 -14.14 2.33
N LEU A 77 1.12 -15.16 2.91
CA LEU A 77 1.57 -16.34 2.18
C LEU A 77 0.64 -17.53 2.44
N PRO A 78 0.31 -18.33 1.42
CA PRO A 78 -0.53 -19.51 1.59
C PRO A 78 0.13 -20.50 2.54
N GLY A 79 -0.62 -20.97 3.53
CA GLY A 79 -0.14 -21.93 4.54
C GLY A 79 0.60 -21.34 5.73
N ARG A 80 0.75 -20.01 5.81
CA ARG A 80 1.29 -19.33 7.00
C ARG A 80 0.28 -18.31 7.52
N PRO A 81 -0.36 -18.56 8.68
CA PRO A 81 -1.21 -17.55 9.30
C PRO A 81 -0.38 -16.32 9.65
N ILE A 82 -0.99 -15.14 9.54
CA ILE A 82 -0.40 -13.88 9.95
C ILE A 82 -0.20 -13.95 11.47
N ILE A 83 1.01 -14.25 11.93
CA ILE A 83 1.38 -14.20 13.36
C ILE A 83 1.68 -12.73 13.74
N ALA A 84 0.85 -11.80 13.30
CA ALA A 84 0.96 -10.41 13.72
C ALA A 84 -0.02 -10.20 14.89
N PRO A 85 0.42 -9.60 16.01
CA PRO A 85 -0.50 -9.09 17.02
C PRO A 85 -1.46 -8.09 16.38
N LYS A 86 -2.59 -7.79 17.03
CA LYS A 86 -3.53 -6.73 16.58
C LYS A 86 -2.73 -5.46 16.22
N THR A 87 -2.57 -5.20 14.92
CA THR A 87 -1.85 -4.03 14.42
C THR A 87 -2.83 -2.88 14.28
N THR A 88 -2.49 -1.72 14.82
CA THR A 88 -3.26 -0.49 14.59
C THR A 88 -2.99 0.02 13.18
N ALA A 89 -3.93 0.76 12.59
CA ALA A 89 -3.77 1.31 11.25
C ALA A 89 -2.53 2.22 11.12
N THR A 90 -2.14 2.93 12.19
CA THR A 90 -0.89 3.71 12.25
C THR A 90 0.36 2.83 12.19
N ASP A 91 0.35 1.67 12.85
CA ASP A 91 1.47 0.71 12.80
C ASP A 91 1.56 0.05 11.41
N THR A 92 0.41 -0.30 10.82
CA THR A 92 0.32 -0.77 9.42
C THR A 92 0.93 0.27 8.47
N LEU A 93 0.52 1.53 8.55
CA LEU A 93 1.06 2.60 7.71
C LEU A 93 2.58 2.76 7.87
N ARG A 94 3.08 2.74 9.11
CA ARG A 94 4.51 2.80 9.39
C ARG A 94 5.27 1.66 8.71
N ARG A 95 4.73 0.44 8.71
CA ARG A 95 5.36 -0.74 8.09
C ARG A 95 5.31 -0.69 6.57
N VAL A 96 4.22 -0.19 5.99
CA VAL A 96 4.07 0.04 4.52
C VAL A 96 5.06 1.10 4.00
N LEU A 97 5.43 2.07 4.82
CA LEU A 97 6.42 3.09 4.45
C LEU A 97 7.87 2.59 4.58
N GLN A 98 8.11 1.43 5.18
CA GLN A 98 9.47 0.88 5.25
C GLN A 98 9.89 0.32 3.88
N PRO A 99 11.15 0.53 3.46
CA PRO A 99 11.66 0.02 2.19
C PRO A 99 11.47 -1.49 1.99
N LYS A 100 11.51 -2.25 3.09
CA LYS A 100 11.31 -3.71 3.09
C LYS A 100 9.92 -4.16 2.60
N SER A 101 8.93 -3.29 2.67
CA SER A 101 7.55 -3.58 2.23
C SER A 101 7.27 -3.13 0.79
N LEU A 102 8.22 -2.42 0.17
CA LEU A 102 8.11 -1.99 -1.23
C LEU A 102 8.37 -3.16 -2.16
N MET A 103 7.57 -3.24 -3.22
CA MET A 103 7.60 -4.29 -4.22
C MET A 103 8.50 -3.93 -5.41
N ILE A 104 9.54 -3.15 -5.14
CA ILE A 104 10.50 -2.69 -6.13
C ILE A 104 11.90 -2.81 -5.54
N SER A 105 12.84 -3.39 -6.30
CA SER A 105 14.23 -3.42 -5.89
C SER A 105 14.88 -2.07 -6.24
N THR A 106 14.83 -1.12 -5.32
CA THR A 106 15.61 0.12 -5.43
C THR A 106 16.99 -0.06 -4.79
N THR A 107 18.02 0.58 -5.36
CA THR A 107 19.32 0.74 -4.72
C THR A 107 19.19 1.74 -3.56
N ASP A 108 19.65 1.36 -2.37
CA ASP A 108 19.46 2.09 -1.09
C ASP A 108 19.98 3.55 -1.09
N GLU A 109 20.77 3.94 -2.08
CA GLU A 109 21.48 5.23 -2.13
C GLU A 109 20.61 6.43 -2.53
N LEU A 110 19.43 6.20 -3.13
CA LEU A 110 18.53 7.27 -3.59
C LEU A 110 17.06 6.88 -3.35
N ILE A 111 16.63 6.79 -2.08
CA ILE A 111 15.21 6.86 -1.76
C ILE A 111 14.77 8.29 -2.10
N GLY A 112 14.29 8.49 -3.34
CA GLY A 112 13.74 9.75 -3.79
C GLY A 112 12.54 10.20 -2.94
N LYS A 113 12.10 11.43 -3.14
CA LYS A 113 10.91 11.94 -2.45
C LYS A 113 9.63 11.37 -3.06
N ILE A 114 8.67 11.04 -2.20
CA ILE A 114 7.31 10.66 -2.59
C ILE A 114 6.59 11.92 -3.08
N VAL A 115 6.08 11.87 -4.31
CA VAL A 115 5.32 12.97 -4.93
C VAL A 115 3.84 12.86 -4.59
N ALA A 116 3.28 11.67 -4.78
CA ALA A 116 1.90 11.34 -4.45
C ALA A 116 1.86 9.88 -3.98
N GLY A 117 0.89 9.57 -3.14
CA GLY A 117 0.72 8.23 -2.61
C GLY A 117 -0.71 8.04 -2.13
N ILE A 118 -1.20 6.83 -2.33
CA ILE A 118 -2.52 6.43 -1.88
C ILE A 118 -2.34 5.20 -1.01
N VAL A 119 -3.01 5.21 0.14
CA VAL A 119 -3.00 4.11 1.08
C VAL A 119 -4.42 3.57 1.16
N VAL A 120 -4.54 2.26 0.98
CA VAL A 120 -5.80 1.52 1.10
C VAL A 120 -5.77 0.71 2.40
N PHE A 121 -6.66 1.04 3.33
CA PHE A 121 -6.88 0.22 4.52
C PHE A 121 -8.08 -0.70 4.29
N GLU A 122 -7.90 -2.01 4.50
CA GLU A 122 -9.00 -2.98 4.57
C GLU A 122 -9.32 -3.26 6.06
N GLY A 123 -10.53 -2.93 6.52
CA GLY A 123 -10.96 -3.17 7.91
C GLY A 123 -12.32 -2.57 8.25
N SER A 124 -12.74 -2.70 9.52
CA SER A 124 -13.96 -2.05 10.02
C SER A 124 -13.76 -0.54 10.13
N ARG A 125 -14.76 0.25 9.74
CA ARG A 125 -14.67 1.72 9.71
C ARG A 125 -14.48 2.33 11.10
N ASP A 126 -15.13 1.74 12.09
CA ASP A 126 -15.16 2.26 13.46
C ASP A 126 -13.79 2.16 14.16
N ASP A 127 -12.93 1.27 13.68
CA ASP A 127 -11.60 1.06 14.23
C ASP A 127 -10.52 1.96 13.59
N ILE A 128 -10.83 2.64 12.47
CA ILE A 128 -9.84 3.33 11.64
C ILE A 128 -10.19 4.81 11.47
N ASP A 129 -9.62 5.65 12.34
CA ASP A 129 -9.66 7.11 12.21
C ASP A 129 -8.63 7.59 11.18
N VAL A 130 -9.10 7.67 9.94
CA VAL A 130 -8.26 7.88 8.76
C VAL A 130 -7.70 9.29 8.73
N ILE A 131 -8.56 10.30 8.95
CA ILE A 131 -8.18 11.72 8.97
C ILE A 131 -7.06 11.96 10.00
N ARG A 132 -7.19 11.41 11.21
CA ARG A 132 -6.14 11.53 12.23
C ARG A 132 -4.84 10.88 11.77
N ILE A 133 -4.90 9.67 11.24
CA ILE A 133 -3.72 8.96 10.72
C ILE A 133 -3.06 9.74 9.59
N GLY A 134 -3.84 10.40 8.75
CA GLY A 134 -3.36 11.21 7.63
C GLY A 134 -2.55 12.40 8.12
N LYS A 135 -3.09 13.14 9.08
CA LYS A 135 -2.42 14.26 9.73
C LYS A 135 -1.15 13.84 10.47
N ASP A 136 -1.22 12.75 11.24
CA ASP A 136 -0.08 12.22 11.98
C ASP A 136 1.04 11.77 11.03
N ALA A 137 0.67 11.11 9.93
CA ALA A 137 1.63 10.68 8.92
C ALA A 137 2.24 11.87 8.18
N ALA A 138 1.41 12.85 7.81
CA ALA A 138 1.85 14.07 7.17
C ALA A 138 2.85 14.81 8.06
N LEU A 139 2.65 14.89 9.37
CA LEU A 139 3.60 15.52 10.30
C LEU A 139 4.89 14.71 10.51
N LYS A 140 4.76 13.39 10.66
CA LYS A 140 5.88 12.52 11.03
C LYS A 140 6.81 12.21 9.86
N TYR A 141 6.26 12.15 8.64
CA TYR A 141 6.98 11.72 7.44
C TYR A 141 7.20 12.86 6.44
N GLN A 142 7.11 14.13 6.86
CA GLN A 142 7.32 15.32 6.01
C GLN A 142 8.59 15.23 5.14
N ASN A 143 9.67 14.70 5.71
CA ASN A 143 10.95 14.56 5.01
C ASN A 143 10.92 13.59 3.83
N LEU A 144 9.99 12.63 3.83
CA LEU A 144 9.80 11.66 2.74
C LEU A 144 8.99 12.24 1.58
N PHE A 145 8.18 13.28 1.81
CA PHE A 145 7.32 13.88 0.78
C PHE A 145 7.95 15.12 0.14
N MET A 146 7.61 15.37 -1.13
CA MET A 146 8.04 16.56 -1.86
C MET A 146 7.20 17.78 -1.46
N ALA A 147 7.85 18.87 -1.05
CA ALA A 147 7.16 20.08 -0.59
C ALA A 147 6.41 20.87 -1.68
N ILE A 148 6.72 20.61 -2.97
CA ILE A 148 6.19 21.38 -4.12
C ILE A 148 4.75 20.97 -4.47
N PHE A 149 4.37 19.72 -4.18
CA PHE A 149 3.01 19.25 -4.37
C PHE A 149 2.34 19.24 -3.00
N PRO A 150 1.22 19.96 -2.79
CA PRO A 150 0.48 19.84 -1.55
C PRO A 150 0.11 18.37 -1.40
N VAL A 151 0.49 17.77 -0.28
CA VAL A 151 0.03 16.43 0.11
C VAL A 151 -1.49 16.55 0.22
N LYS A 152 -2.21 16.23 -0.85
CA LYS A 152 -3.65 16.03 -0.75
C LYS A 152 -3.81 14.86 0.21
N GLU A 153 -4.43 15.09 1.36
CA GLU A 153 -4.79 14.05 2.32
C GLU A 153 -5.86 13.14 1.66
N GLN A 154 -5.45 12.30 0.72
CA GLN A 154 -6.34 11.39 0.01
C GLN A 154 -6.01 9.97 0.46
N GLN A 155 -6.65 9.62 1.56
CA GLN A 155 -6.63 8.28 2.10
C GLN A 155 -7.86 7.55 1.60
N ILE A 156 -7.66 6.36 1.05
CA ILE A 156 -8.76 5.48 0.66
C ILE A 156 -8.95 4.48 1.80
N VAL A 157 -10.08 4.55 2.46
CA VAL A 157 -10.55 3.46 3.32
C VAL A 157 -11.37 2.57 2.39
N CYS A 158 -10.95 1.33 2.20
CA CYS A 158 -11.82 0.38 1.52
C CYS A 158 -12.41 -0.56 2.56
N LEU A 159 -13.71 -0.42 2.77
CA LEU A 159 -14.43 -1.10 3.82
C LEU A 159 -14.90 -2.45 3.31
N ARG A 160 -14.18 -3.52 3.69
CA ARG A 160 -14.77 -4.86 3.69
C ARG A 160 -15.24 -5.17 5.09
N GLN A 161 -16.53 -4.98 5.33
CA GLN A 161 -17.20 -5.74 6.39
C GLN A 161 -16.99 -7.22 6.08
N LYS A 162 -16.37 -7.96 7.00
CA LYS A 162 -16.59 -9.40 7.06
C LYS A 162 -18.08 -9.58 7.26
N VAL A 163 -18.78 -10.03 6.21
CA VAL A 163 -20.10 -10.63 6.40
C VAL A 163 -19.83 -11.94 7.11
N ASP A 164 -20.02 -11.95 8.42
CA ASP A 164 -20.09 -13.18 9.19
C ASP A 164 -21.16 -14.06 8.54
N ARG A 165 -20.73 -15.21 8.01
CA ARG A 165 -21.57 -16.37 7.73
C ARG A 165 -20.90 -17.58 8.33
#